data_AF-A0A271LA02-F1
#
_entry.id   AF-A0A271LA02-F1
#
_cell.length_a   1.000
_cell.length_b   1.000
_cell.length_c   1.000
_cell.angle_alpha   90.00
_cell.angle_beta   90.00
_cell.angle_gamma   90.00
#
_symmetry.space_group_name_H-M   'P 1'
#
loop_
_entity.id
_entity.type
_entity.pdbx_description
1 polymer ?
#
loop_
_entity_poly.entity_id
_entity_poly.type
_entity_poly.pdbx_seq_one_letter_code
_entity_poly.pdbx_strand_id
1 'polypeptide(L)'
;MAVAWIGNRETLVERAAAHAAALLGSSRCPVFSLDTDIHGTRAAIALAERVGAAYDHADSAAVSRETALFTDKGAMTVAPGEARRRADVVVIVGELPQIHHQFVSELSATVPDLSAKNQREIFLVGSNGASAPPLNNGRTATLLSCGEASLGATLAALRAQWKGRQTSQPVSNFDDFTKALEAAHFPVFLFSGDATEGLALEMLQGLITDLNRKSRASGLHLPASENGWGSALASTWMTGFPLRTGFARGVPEFDPWRYDVARMIADGEADLHLRISSSIVQPQKKKNRMALIALAKTEEPIAGAAVTIAIGEAGVDHEAVVYSSRTGSLRSIDARAASELPSAATVIRLVASHVSAEAALPC
;
A
#
# COMPACT_ATOMS: atom_id res chain seq x y z
N MET A 1 20.49 22.24 12.28
CA MET A 1 21.45 21.12 12.33
C MET A 1 20.64 19.85 12.18
N ALA A 2 20.79 19.16 11.06
CA ALA A 2 20.20 17.83 10.91
C ALA A 2 21.03 16.84 11.71
N VAL A 3 20.38 16.07 12.58
CA VAL A 3 21.07 15.20 13.53
C VAL A 3 21.27 13.82 12.89
N ALA A 4 22.51 13.34 12.87
CA ALA A 4 22.86 12.01 12.38
C ALA A 4 23.80 11.32 13.36
N TRP A 5 23.80 9.99 13.33
CA TRP A 5 24.59 9.17 14.24
C TRP A 5 25.24 8.00 13.50
N ILE A 6 26.47 7.67 13.90
CA ILE A 6 27.14 6.41 13.57
C ILE A 6 27.24 5.60 14.86
N GLY A 7 26.50 4.49 14.92
CA GLY A 7 26.15 3.85 16.18
C GLY A 7 25.44 4.84 17.11
N ASN A 8 26.02 5.09 18.29
CA ASN A 8 25.47 6.03 19.28
C ASN A 8 26.18 7.40 19.30
N ARG A 9 27.07 7.68 18.34
CA ARG A 9 27.84 8.93 18.30
C ARG A 9 27.24 9.89 17.28
N GLU A 10 26.87 11.08 17.74
CA GLU A 10 26.39 12.17 16.88
C GLU A 10 27.48 12.60 15.89
N THR A 11 27.07 12.95 14.67
CA THR A 11 27.95 13.35 13.57
C THR A 11 27.20 14.22 12.55
N LEU A 12 27.95 14.75 11.58
CA LEU A 12 27.39 15.46 10.43
C LEU A 12 26.68 14.48 9.48
N VAL A 13 25.58 14.94 8.86
CA VAL A 13 24.81 14.15 7.89
C VAL A 13 25.68 13.66 6.73
N GLU A 14 26.60 14.50 6.24
CA GLU A 14 27.52 14.16 5.15
C GLU A 14 28.43 12.99 5.55
N ARG A 15 28.93 13.00 6.80
CA ARG A 15 29.78 11.91 7.31
C ARG A 15 28.97 10.62 7.49
N ALA A 16 27.74 10.72 8.01
CA ALA A 16 26.85 9.57 8.14
C ALA A 16 26.47 9.00 6.76
N ALA A 17 26.20 9.84 5.77
CA ALA A 17 25.87 9.43 4.41
C ALA A 17 27.05 8.75 3.70
N ALA A 18 28.28 9.28 3.86
CA ALA A 18 29.48 8.63 3.35
C ALA A 18 29.72 7.26 4.03
N HIS A 19 29.47 7.14 5.33
CA HIS A 19 29.58 5.86 6.03
C HIS A 19 28.50 4.86 5.59
N ALA A 20 27.26 5.31 5.40
CA ALA A 20 26.17 4.52 4.84
C ALA A 20 26.52 3.99 3.43
N ALA A 21 27.09 4.85 2.57
CA ALA A 21 27.54 4.45 1.23
C ALA A 21 28.66 3.40 1.28
N ALA A 22 29.62 3.53 2.21
CA ALA A 22 30.67 2.54 2.39
C ALA A 22 30.12 1.18 2.85
N LEU A 23 29.14 1.17 3.77
CA LEU A 23 28.44 -0.05 4.19
C LEU A 23 27.71 -0.70 3.01
N LEU A 24 26.96 0.08 2.24
CA LEU A 24 26.26 -0.40 1.05
C LEU A 24 27.22 -0.97 -0.01
N GLY A 25 28.35 -0.31 -0.27
CA GLY A 25 29.35 -0.81 -1.22
C GLY A 25 30.06 -2.09 -0.77
N SER A 26 30.02 -2.42 0.52
CA SER A 26 30.59 -3.66 1.08
C SER A 26 29.58 -4.82 1.20
N SER A 27 28.29 -4.51 1.04
CA SER A 27 27.18 -5.46 1.18
C SER A 27 27.04 -6.32 -0.07
N ARG A 28 26.75 -7.61 0.12
CA ARG A 28 26.51 -8.58 -0.95
C ARG A 28 25.02 -8.77 -1.25
N CYS A 29 24.17 -8.51 -0.27
CA CYS A 29 22.72 -8.65 -0.41
C CYS A 29 22.00 -7.53 0.37
N PRO A 30 22.12 -6.27 -0.10
CA PRO A 30 21.43 -5.16 0.54
C PRO A 30 19.94 -5.22 0.24
N VAL A 31 19.11 -4.90 1.24
CA VAL A 31 17.64 -4.84 1.10
C VAL A 31 17.09 -3.52 1.62
N PHE A 32 16.13 -2.93 0.92
CA PHE A 32 15.54 -1.64 1.26
C PHE A 32 14.06 -1.80 1.64
N SER A 33 13.66 -1.27 2.80
CA SER A 33 12.25 -1.09 3.16
C SER A 33 11.86 0.37 3.05
N LEU A 34 10.85 0.65 2.24
CA LEU A 34 10.42 2.01 1.89
C LEU A 34 9.10 2.35 2.58
N ASP A 35 9.05 3.42 3.37
CA ASP A 35 7.82 4.14 3.73
C ASP A 35 8.07 5.64 3.64
N THR A 36 7.79 6.21 2.46
CA THR A 36 8.08 7.60 2.12
C THR A 36 7.24 8.02 0.92
N ASP A 37 7.40 9.26 0.48
CA ASP A 37 6.69 9.84 -0.64
C ASP A 37 7.25 9.37 -2.00
N ILE A 38 6.70 9.89 -3.10
CA ILE A 38 7.16 9.54 -4.44
C ILE A 38 8.62 9.95 -4.66
N HIS A 39 9.08 11.08 -4.12
CA HIS A 39 10.47 11.50 -4.28
C HIS A 39 11.45 10.61 -3.53
N GLY A 40 11.13 10.24 -2.28
CA GLY A 40 11.92 9.31 -1.49
C GLY A 40 11.99 7.93 -2.14
N THR A 41 10.86 7.43 -2.65
CA THR A 41 10.80 6.14 -3.34
C THR A 41 11.66 6.13 -4.59
N ARG A 42 11.56 7.15 -5.44
CA ARG A 42 12.37 7.26 -6.66
C ARG A 42 13.88 7.31 -6.35
N ALA A 43 14.27 8.05 -5.31
CA ALA A 43 15.65 8.11 -4.88
C ALA A 43 16.14 6.75 -4.37
N ALA A 44 15.31 6.04 -3.61
CA ALA A 44 15.64 4.72 -3.07
C ALA A 44 15.82 3.67 -4.17
N ILE A 45 14.94 3.65 -5.18
CA ILE A 45 15.05 2.73 -6.33
C ILE A 45 16.33 3.04 -7.12
N ALA A 46 16.63 4.31 -7.38
CA ALA A 46 17.86 4.70 -8.08
C ALA A 46 19.13 4.33 -7.28
N LEU A 47 19.09 4.39 -5.95
CA LEU A 47 20.18 3.88 -5.11
C LEU A 47 20.24 2.35 -5.15
N ALA A 48 19.10 1.66 -5.10
CA ALA A 48 19.02 0.20 -5.14
C ALA A 48 19.63 -0.36 -6.42
N GLU A 49 19.36 0.26 -7.56
CA GLU A 49 19.97 -0.07 -8.86
C GLU A 49 21.50 0.00 -8.80
N ARG A 50 22.06 1.04 -8.19
CA ARG A 50 23.53 1.22 -8.09
C ARG A 50 24.22 0.21 -7.19
N VAL A 51 23.52 -0.31 -6.18
CA VAL A 51 24.12 -1.21 -5.16
C VAL A 51 23.61 -2.64 -5.28
N GLY A 52 22.82 -2.95 -6.31
CA GLY A 52 22.23 -4.28 -6.52
C GLY A 52 21.19 -4.70 -5.48
N ALA A 53 20.54 -3.76 -4.79
CA ALA A 53 19.62 -4.07 -3.70
C ALA A 53 18.26 -4.58 -4.20
N ALA A 54 17.62 -5.39 -3.36
CA ALA A 54 16.18 -5.64 -3.44
C ALA A 54 15.41 -4.58 -2.65
N TYR A 55 14.22 -4.20 -3.09
CA TYR A 55 13.40 -3.22 -2.38
C TYR A 55 11.93 -3.60 -2.32
N ASP A 56 11.31 -3.23 -1.20
CA ASP A 56 9.90 -3.47 -0.93
C ASP A 56 9.34 -2.38 0.00
N HIS A 57 8.00 -2.29 0.08
CA HIS A 57 7.36 -1.43 1.07
C HIS A 57 7.60 -1.98 2.49
N ALA A 58 7.65 -1.07 3.46
CA ALA A 58 7.79 -1.39 4.87
C ALA A 58 6.74 -2.41 5.39
N ASP A 59 5.49 -2.29 4.89
CA ASP A 59 4.33 -3.14 5.23
C ASP A 59 3.73 -3.75 3.95
N SER A 60 4.55 -4.50 3.21
CA SER A 60 4.26 -4.85 1.82
C SER A 60 3.23 -5.96 1.59
N ALA A 61 2.88 -6.76 2.59
CA ALA A 61 2.07 -7.96 2.38
C ALA A 61 0.71 -7.64 1.71
N ALA A 62 0.04 -6.59 2.16
CA ALA A 62 -1.22 -6.15 1.59
C ALA A 62 -1.02 -5.52 0.19
N VAL A 63 -0.04 -4.62 0.05
CA VAL A 63 0.29 -3.97 -1.24
C VAL A 63 0.66 -5.00 -2.32
N SER A 64 1.36 -6.07 -1.94
CA SER A 64 1.71 -7.17 -2.84
C SER A 64 0.47 -7.94 -3.30
N ARG A 65 -0.49 -8.22 -2.41
CA ARG A 65 -1.77 -8.85 -2.78
C ARG A 65 -2.57 -7.97 -3.73
N GLU A 66 -2.63 -6.67 -3.46
CA GLU A 66 -3.30 -5.70 -4.33
C GLU A 66 -2.64 -5.65 -5.70
N THR A 67 -1.31 -5.58 -5.74
CA THR A 67 -0.57 -5.57 -6.99
C THR A 67 -0.81 -6.84 -7.81
N ALA A 68 -0.76 -8.01 -7.17
CA ALA A 68 -1.01 -9.30 -7.83
C ALA A 68 -2.40 -9.38 -8.48
N LEU A 69 -3.42 -8.78 -7.86
CA LEU A 69 -4.74 -8.67 -8.48
C LEU A 69 -4.66 -7.96 -9.85
N PHE A 70 -4.02 -6.80 -9.91
CA PHE A 70 -3.94 -6.01 -11.13
C PHE A 70 -3.01 -6.64 -12.17
N THR A 71 -1.89 -7.22 -11.77
CA THR A 71 -0.94 -7.84 -12.70
C THR A 71 -1.46 -9.14 -13.29
N ASP A 72 -2.15 -9.96 -12.50
CA ASP A 72 -2.48 -11.33 -12.89
C ASP A 72 -3.90 -11.46 -13.43
N LYS A 73 -4.86 -10.69 -12.90
CA LYS A 73 -6.30 -10.80 -13.24
C LYS A 73 -6.89 -9.54 -13.87
N GLY A 74 -6.28 -8.39 -13.60
CA GLY A 74 -6.88 -7.09 -13.90
C GLY A 74 -8.06 -6.76 -12.98
N ALA A 75 -8.57 -5.54 -13.09
CA ALA A 75 -9.71 -5.08 -12.30
C ALA A 75 -10.56 -4.06 -13.08
N MET A 76 -11.86 -4.06 -12.83
CA MET A 76 -12.79 -3.06 -13.35
C MET A 76 -12.96 -1.96 -12.29
N THR A 77 -12.19 -0.88 -12.38
CA THR A 77 -12.15 0.16 -11.35
C THR A 77 -12.63 1.52 -11.83
N VAL A 78 -13.18 2.32 -10.92
CA VAL A 78 -13.56 3.73 -11.13
C VAL A 78 -12.77 4.67 -10.23
N ALA A 79 -12.77 5.96 -10.56
CA ALA A 79 -12.15 6.97 -9.72
C ALA A 79 -13.04 7.30 -8.51
N PRO A 80 -12.47 7.72 -7.36
CA PRO A 80 -13.24 8.10 -6.18
C PRO A 80 -14.23 9.24 -6.45
N GLY A 81 -13.90 10.15 -7.36
CA GLY A 81 -14.80 11.22 -7.81
C GLY A 81 -16.07 10.70 -8.48
N GLU A 82 -15.96 9.63 -9.28
CA GLU A 82 -17.12 8.99 -9.89
C GLU A 82 -17.98 8.31 -8.84
N ALA A 83 -17.38 7.58 -7.89
CA ALA A 83 -18.13 6.98 -6.77
C ALA A 83 -18.88 8.05 -5.96
N ARG A 84 -18.24 9.17 -5.60
CA ARG A 84 -18.89 10.28 -4.86
C ARG A 84 -20.08 10.89 -5.58
N ARG A 85 -20.06 10.94 -6.91
CA ARG A 85 -21.04 11.69 -7.71
C ARG A 85 -22.09 10.78 -8.33
N ARG A 86 -21.78 9.51 -8.55
CA ARG A 86 -22.61 8.55 -9.29
C ARG A 86 -23.03 7.33 -8.48
N ALA A 87 -22.29 6.89 -7.47
CA ALA A 87 -22.65 5.64 -6.80
C ALA A 87 -24.00 5.79 -6.08
N ASP A 88 -25.00 5.02 -6.50
CA ASP A 88 -26.32 4.92 -5.87
C ASP A 88 -26.43 3.65 -5.00
N VAL A 89 -25.68 2.61 -5.33
CA VAL A 89 -25.41 1.47 -4.45
C VAL A 89 -23.92 1.40 -4.13
N VAL A 90 -23.58 1.27 -2.85
CA VAL A 90 -22.21 1.10 -2.36
C VAL A 90 -22.10 -0.23 -1.64
N VAL A 91 -21.16 -1.07 -2.05
CA VAL A 91 -20.91 -2.37 -1.44
C VAL A 91 -19.52 -2.36 -0.83
N ILE A 92 -19.43 -2.36 0.50
CA ILE A 92 -18.16 -2.45 1.23
C ILE A 92 -17.77 -3.93 1.27
N VAL A 93 -16.61 -4.29 0.73
CA VAL A 93 -16.14 -5.67 0.67
C VAL A 93 -15.07 -5.90 1.72
N GLY A 94 -15.41 -6.67 2.75
CA GLY A 94 -14.55 -6.89 3.90
C GLY A 94 -14.35 -5.64 4.74
N GLU A 95 -13.27 -5.66 5.51
CA GLU A 95 -12.84 -4.50 6.30
C GLU A 95 -11.97 -3.58 5.46
N LEU A 96 -12.16 -2.26 5.64
CA LEU A 96 -11.35 -1.24 5.00
C LEU A 96 -10.39 -0.61 6.03
N PRO A 97 -9.15 -0.29 5.64
CA PRO A 97 -8.21 0.47 6.46
C PRO A 97 -8.83 1.74 7.05
N GLN A 98 -8.46 2.09 8.29
CA GLN A 98 -9.00 3.26 9.00
C GLN A 98 -8.83 4.57 8.22
N ILE A 99 -7.74 4.71 7.44
CA ILE A 99 -7.48 5.87 6.59
C ILE A 99 -8.62 6.17 5.60
N HIS A 100 -9.44 5.19 5.25
CA HIS A 100 -10.55 5.33 4.31
C HIS A 100 -11.90 5.55 4.98
N HIS A 101 -12.00 5.43 6.31
CA HIS A 101 -13.28 5.51 7.04
C HIS A 101 -13.97 6.86 6.84
N GLN A 102 -13.20 7.96 6.83
CA GLN A 102 -13.76 9.28 6.56
C GLN A 102 -14.38 9.37 5.16
N PHE A 103 -13.77 8.75 4.15
CA PHE A 103 -14.31 8.73 2.79
C PHE A 103 -15.63 7.96 2.72
N VAL A 104 -15.72 6.81 3.39
CA VAL A 104 -16.96 6.02 3.48
C VAL A 104 -18.05 6.79 4.23
N SER A 105 -17.69 7.43 5.33
CA SER A 105 -18.58 8.27 6.13
C SER A 105 -19.18 9.43 5.30
N GLU A 106 -18.37 10.11 4.49
CA GLU A 106 -18.83 11.15 3.56
C GLU A 106 -19.72 10.61 2.44
N LEU A 107 -19.39 9.46 1.86
CA LEU A 107 -20.24 8.79 0.87
C LEU A 107 -21.63 8.51 1.46
N SER A 108 -21.68 8.03 2.70
CA SER A 108 -22.95 7.70 3.38
C SER A 108 -23.80 8.92 3.73
N ALA A 109 -23.18 10.10 3.89
CA ALA A 109 -23.87 11.35 4.23
C ALA A 109 -24.45 12.07 3.01
N THR A 110 -23.95 11.78 1.81
CA THR A 110 -24.32 12.49 0.59
C THR A 110 -25.31 11.69 -0.26
N VAL A 111 -25.85 12.34 -1.27
CA VAL A 111 -26.67 11.74 -2.35
C VAL A 111 -25.87 11.88 -3.65
N PRO A 112 -25.81 10.87 -4.53
CA PRO A 112 -25.21 11.03 -5.85
C PRO A 112 -25.99 12.11 -6.61
N ASP A 113 -25.34 12.89 -7.46
CA ASP A 113 -26.00 14.00 -8.16
C ASP A 113 -25.87 13.91 -9.68
N LEU A 114 -25.21 12.86 -10.19
CA LEU A 114 -25.06 12.60 -11.63
C LEU A 114 -25.83 11.36 -12.14
N SER A 115 -26.40 10.52 -11.28
CA SER A 115 -27.01 9.23 -11.68
C SER A 115 -28.35 8.95 -11.00
N ALA A 116 -28.49 9.28 -9.72
CA ALA A 116 -29.70 9.12 -8.94
C ALA A 116 -29.92 10.36 -8.08
N LYS A 117 -31.08 10.48 -7.43
CA LYS A 117 -31.38 11.55 -6.46
C LYS A 117 -31.81 11.02 -5.09
N ASN A 118 -31.75 9.70 -4.92
CA ASN A 118 -32.12 9.02 -3.68
C ASN A 118 -30.89 8.76 -2.82
N GLN A 119 -31.13 8.57 -1.53
CA GLN A 119 -30.08 8.18 -0.60
C GLN A 119 -29.46 6.84 -1.03
N ARG A 120 -28.14 6.72 -0.90
CA ARG A 120 -27.40 5.53 -1.34
C ARG A 120 -27.83 4.29 -0.56
N GLU A 121 -27.99 3.15 -1.21
CA GLU A 121 -28.04 1.88 -0.49
C GLU A 121 -26.63 1.41 -0.17
N ILE A 122 -26.41 0.90 1.05
CA ILE A 122 -25.08 0.50 1.52
C ILE A 122 -25.14 -0.94 2.03
N PHE A 123 -24.31 -1.79 1.44
CA PHE A 123 -24.14 -3.18 1.83
C PHE A 123 -22.73 -3.42 2.37
N LEU A 124 -22.58 -4.38 3.27
CA LEU A 124 -21.29 -4.88 3.75
C LEU A 124 -21.20 -6.38 3.45
N VAL A 125 -20.14 -6.81 2.76
CA VAL A 125 -19.85 -8.23 2.55
C VAL A 125 -18.81 -8.67 3.57
N GLY A 126 -19.13 -9.66 4.40
CA GLY A 126 -18.23 -10.13 5.44
C GLY A 126 -18.85 -11.24 6.29
N SER A 127 -18.14 -11.64 7.35
CA SER A 127 -18.71 -12.51 8.39
C SER A 127 -19.65 -11.73 9.29
N ASN A 128 -20.40 -12.43 10.17
CA ASN A 128 -21.35 -11.80 11.10
C ASN A 128 -20.71 -10.77 12.06
N GLY A 129 -19.41 -10.88 12.33
CA GLY A 129 -18.66 -9.94 13.16
C GLY A 129 -17.86 -8.88 12.39
N ALA A 130 -18.00 -8.80 11.06
CA ALA A 130 -17.22 -7.89 10.24
C ALA A 130 -17.45 -6.42 10.66
N SER A 131 -16.35 -5.69 10.87
CA SER A 131 -16.43 -4.28 11.26
C SER A 131 -16.79 -3.41 10.06
N ALA A 132 -17.96 -2.79 10.09
CA ALA A 132 -18.33 -1.76 9.11
C ALA A 132 -17.58 -0.45 9.44
N PRO A 133 -17.02 0.25 8.45
CA PRO A 133 -16.61 1.64 8.64
C PRO A 133 -17.78 2.49 9.17
N PRO A 134 -17.53 3.47 10.04
CA PRO A 134 -18.57 4.31 10.60
C PRO A 134 -19.32 5.08 9.50
N LEU A 135 -20.65 4.94 9.49
CA LEU A 135 -21.53 5.67 8.58
C LEU A 135 -22.15 6.87 9.32
N ASN A 136 -22.39 7.95 8.58
CA ASN A 136 -22.99 9.17 9.12
C ASN A 136 -24.51 9.02 9.32
N ASN A 137 -25.07 9.90 10.15
CA ASN A 137 -26.51 10.04 10.40
C ASN A 137 -27.19 8.77 10.96
N GLY A 138 -26.48 7.97 11.75
CA GLY A 138 -27.02 6.76 12.39
C GLY A 138 -27.36 5.64 11.40
N ARG A 139 -26.82 5.71 10.18
CA ARG A 139 -27.06 4.71 9.14
C ARG A 139 -26.28 3.43 9.42
N THR A 140 -26.82 2.31 8.99
CA THR A 140 -26.15 0.99 9.04
C THR A 140 -26.07 0.40 7.63
N ALA A 141 -25.03 -0.39 7.39
CA ALA A 141 -24.91 -1.18 6.17
C ALA A 141 -25.71 -2.48 6.31
N THR A 142 -26.41 -2.89 5.26
CA THR A 142 -27.07 -4.20 5.20
C THR A 142 -26.01 -5.29 5.01
N LEU A 143 -25.89 -6.19 5.97
CA LEU A 143 -24.88 -7.25 5.97
C LEU A 143 -25.24 -8.37 4.97
N LEU A 144 -24.27 -8.73 4.13
CA LEU A 144 -24.26 -9.89 3.25
C LEU A 144 -23.23 -10.89 3.79
N SER A 145 -23.72 -11.94 4.44
CA SER A 145 -22.91 -12.90 5.18
C SER A 145 -23.38 -14.33 4.94
N CYS A 146 -22.43 -15.27 4.95
CA CYS A 146 -22.68 -16.70 5.09
C CYS A 146 -22.31 -17.17 6.51
N GLY A 147 -22.75 -16.43 7.54
CA GLY A 147 -22.47 -16.74 8.93
C GLY A 147 -20.99 -16.49 9.31
N GLU A 148 -20.32 -17.57 9.73
CA GLU A 148 -18.89 -17.54 10.11
C GLU A 148 -17.95 -17.85 8.92
N ALA A 149 -18.50 -17.95 7.71
CA ALA A 149 -17.70 -18.18 6.50
C ALA A 149 -16.70 -17.03 6.24
N SER A 150 -15.57 -17.36 5.64
CA SER A 150 -14.57 -16.36 5.24
C SER A 150 -15.13 -15.42 4.16
N LEU A 151 -14.54 -14.23 4.04
CA LEU A 151 -14.92 -13.25 3.01
C LEU A 151 -14.87 -13.85 1.59
N GLY A 152 -13.84 -14.65 1.28
CA GLY A 152 -13.72 -15.34 0.00
C GLY A 152 -14.87 -16.32 -0.25
N ALA A 153 -15.28 -17.09 0.78
CA ALA A 153 -16.41 -18.01 0.69
C ALA A 153 -17.74 -17.26 0.51
N THR A 154 -17.96 -16.16 1.24
CA THR A 154 -19.15 -15.31 1.08
C THR A 154 -19.22 -14.68 -0.31
N LEU A 155 -18.10 -14.20 -0.87
CA LEU A 155 -18.04 -13.68 -2.24
C LEU A 155 -18.29 -14.77 -3.29
N ALA A 156 -17.76 -15.98 -3.08
CA ALA A 156 -18.02 -17.12 -3.95
C ALA A 156 -19.49 -17.52 -3.92
N ALA A 157 -20.13 -17.52 -2.74
CA ALA A 157 -21.55 -17.79 -2.58
C ALA A 157 -22.42 -16.72 -3.25
N LEU A 158 -22.11 -15.43 -3.03
CA LEU A 158 -22.75 -14.29 -3.70
C LEU A 158 -22.72 -14.44 -5.22
N ARG A 159 -21.52 -14.73 -5.77
CA ARG A 159 -21.34 -14.91 -7.21
C ARG A 159 -22.07 -16.15 -7.75
N ALA A 160 -22.10 -17.24 -6.99
CA ALA A 160 -22.82 -18.46 -7.35
C ALA A 160 -24.35 -18.21 -7.38
N GLN A 161 -24.91 -17.60 -6.32
CA GLN A 161 -26.33 -17.26 -6.27
C GLN A 161 -26.72 -16.26 -7.36
N TRP A 162 -25.88 -15.26 -7.66
CA TRP A 162 -26.10 -14.33 -8.78
C TRP A 162 -26.19 -15.05 -10.14
N LYS A 163 -25.50 -16.19 -10.29
CA LYS A 163 -25.57 -17.05 -11.48
C LYS A 163 -26.69 -18.10 -11.42
N GLY A 164 -27.54 -18.08 -10.40
CA GLY A 164 -28.58 -19.09 -10.20
C GLY A 164 -28.03 -20.48 -9.86
N ARG A 165 -26.82 -20.55 -9.29
CA ARG A 165 -26.20 -21.82 -8.86
C ARG A 165 -26.52 -22.09 -7.39
N GLN A 166 -26.57 -23.38 -7.04
CA GLN A 166 -26.77 -23.80 -5.66
C GLN A 166 -25.54 -23.47 -4.81
N THR A 167 -25.78 -23.04 -3.57
CA THR A 167 -24.77 -22.86 -2.52
C THR A 167 -25.15 -23.71 -1.31
N SER A 168 -24.15 -24.18 -0.57
CA SER A 168 -24.37 -24.93 0.67
C SER A 168 -24.99 -24.06 1.75
N GLN A 169 -24.60 -22.78 1.77
CA GLN A 169 -25.14 -21.76 2.66
C GLN A 169 -25.55 -20.55 1.82
N PRO A 170 -26.81 -20.08 1.94
CA PRO A 170 -27.24 -18.87 1.25
C PRO A 170 -26.64 -17.63 1.92
N VAL A 171 -26.44 -16.57 1.15
CA VAL A 171 -26.02 -15.27 1.66
C VAL A 171 -27.22 -14.56 2.27
N SER A 172 -27.05 -14.00 3.48
CA SER A 172 -28.09 -13.17 4.13
C SER A 172 -28.44 -11.96 3.28
N ASN A 173 -29.71 -11.54 3.29
CA ASN A 173 -30.20 -10.35 2.57
C ASN A 173 -29.91 -10.36 1.04
N PHE A 174 -29.72 -11.55 0.45
CA PHE A 174 -29.39 -11.69 -0.97
C PHE A 174 -30.49 -11.16 -1.90
N ASP A 175 -31.77 -11.36 -1.55
CA ASP A 175 -32.90 -10.88 -2.35
C ASP A 175 -32.98 -9.35 -2.36
N ASP A 176 -32.70 -8.71 -1.23
CA ASP A 176 -32.67 -7.24 -1.13
C ASP A 176 -31.47 -6.67 -1.88
N PHE A 177 -30.31 -7.31 -1.78
CA PHE A 177 -29.14 -6.97 -2.59
C PHE A 177 -29.41 -7.09 -4.10
N THR A 178 -30.09 -8.15 -4.53
CA THR A 178 -30.43 -8.36 -5.94
C THR A 178 -31.36 -7.27 -6.44
N LYS A 179 -32.42 -6.94 -5.69
CA LYS A 179 -33.34 -5.84 -6.03
C LYS A 179 -32.61 -4.50 -6.11
N ALA A 180 -31.73 -4.21 -5.15
CA ALA A 180 -30.94 -2.98 -5.15
C ALA A 180 -30.04 -2.90 -6.38
N LEU A 181 -29.34 -3.98 -6.74
CA LEU A 181 -28.49 -4.03 -7.93
C LEU A 181 -29.25 -3.94 -9.25
N GLU A 182 -30.46 -4.52 -9.33
CA GLU A 182 -31.31 -4.41 -10.53
C GLU A 182 -31.85 -3.00 -10.74
N ALA A 183 -32.09 -2.25 -9.66
CA ALA A 183 -32.49 -0.85 -9.70
C ALA A 183 -31.30 0.14 -9.82
N ALA A 184 -30.07 -0.34 -9.59
CA ALA A 184 -28.88 0.49 -9.54
C ALA A 184 -28.45 0.99 -10.93
N HIS A 185 -28.05 2.26 -10.99
CA HIS A 185 -27.46 2.88 -12.17
C HIS A 185 -25.93 2.78 -12.15
N PHE A 186 -25.33 2.83 -10.97
CA PHE A 186 -23.88 2.85 -10.80
C PHE A 186 -23.46 2.17 -9.48
N PRO A 187 -23.63 0.84 -9.35
CA PRO A 187 -23.16 0.11 -8.18
C PRO A 187 -21.62 0.10 -8.10
N VAL A 188 -21.09 0.48 -6.94
CA VAL A 188 -19.65 0.53 -6.66
C VAL A 188 -19.26 -0.35 -5.49
N PHE A 189 -18.32 -1.26 -5.71
CA PHE A 189 -17.74 -2.15 -4.71
C PHE A 189 -16.45 -1.55 -4.15
N LEU A 190 -16.45 -1.12 -2.90
CA LEU A 190 -15.26 -0.61 -2.21
C LEU A 190 -14.45 -1.79 -1.70
N PHE A 191 -13.15 -1.85 -2.03
CA PHE A 191 -12.30 -2.96 -1.61
C PHE A 191 -10.86 -2.51 -1.30
N SER A 192 -10.21 -3.27 -0.44
CA SER A 192 -8.80 -3.13 -0.06
C SER A 192 -8.17 -4.51 0.10
N GLY A 193 -6.87 -4.66 -0.20
CA GLY A 193 -6.13 -5.90 0.05
C GLY A 193 -5.58 -6.04 1.47
N ASP A 194 -5.93 -5.13 2.39
CA ASP A 194 -5.52 -5.17 3.79
C ASP A 194 -6.09 -6.42 4.50
N ALA A 195 -7.40 -6.43 4.76
CA ALA A 195 -8.10 -7.57 5.34
C ALA A 195 -8.61 -8.60 4.31
N THR A 196 -8.52 -8.29 3.02
CA THR A 196 -9.01 -9.18 1.94
C THR A 196 -7.88 -10.02 1.36
N GLU A 197 -8.04 -11.34 1.42
CA GLU A 197 -7.12 -12.29 0.79
C GLU A 197 -7.11 -12.18 -0.74
N GLY A 198 -5.99 -12.55 -1.38
CA GLY A 198 -5.83 -12.43 -2.84
C GLY A 198 -6.94 -13.11 -3.63
N LEU A 199 -7.27 -14.37 -3.32
CA LEU A 199 -8.34 -15.12 -3.99
C LEU A 199 -9.72 -14.48 -3.78
N ALA A 200 -9.95 -13.80 -2.66
CA ALA A 200 -11.20 -13.08 -2.41
C ALA A 200 -11.29 -11.83 -3.31
N LEU A 201 -10.18 -11.11 -3.51
CA LEU A 201 -10.12 -10.00 -4.48
C LEU A 201 -10.40 -10.47 -5.92
N GLU A 202 -9.83 -11.60 -6.32
CA GLU A 202 -10.11 -12.19 -7.64
C GLU A 202 -11.57 -12.60 -7.78
N MET A 203 -12.15 -13.19 -6.73
CA MET A 203 -13.56 -13.57 -6.72
C MET A 203 -14.47 -12.35 -6.85
N LEU A 204 -14.14 -11.25 -6.17
CA LEU A 204 -14.82 -9.96 -6.29
C LEU A 204 -14.76 -9.44 -7.74
N GLN A 205 -13.59 -9.39 -8.36
CA GLN A 205 -13.47 -8.94 -9.75
C GLN A 205 -14.24 -9.85 -10.72
N GLY A 206 -14.28 -11.15 -10.45
CA GLY A 206 -15.12 -12.10 -11.17
C GLY A 206 -16.61 -11.82 -11.01
N LEU A 207 -17.08 -11.49 -9.81
CA LEU A 207 -18.46 -11.07 -9.55
C LEU A 207 -18.79 -9.77 -10.31
N ILE A 208 -17.94 -8.75 -10.22
CA ILE A 208 -18.10 -7.49 -10.95
C ILE A 208 -18.15 -7.75 -12.46
N THR A 209 -17.29 -8.60 -12.99
CA THR A 209 -17.30 -9.01 -14.41
C THR A 209 -18.63 -9.67 -14.80
N ASP A 210 -19.17 -10.51 -13.92
CA ASP A 210 -20.44 -11.20 -14.16
C ASP A 210 -21.66 -10.28 -14.10
N LEU A 211 -21.63 -9.27 -13.23
CA LEU A 211 -22.62 -8.19 -13.18
C LEU A 211 -22.60 -7.38 -14.48
N ASN A 212 -21.40 -7.02 -14.95
CA ASN A 212 -21.18 -6.26 -16.19
C ASN A 212 -21.68 -6.93 -17.48
N ARG A 213 -22.11 -8.20 -17.44
CA ARG A 213 -22.79 -8.84 -18.59
C ARG A 213 -24.19 -8.28 -18.84
N LYS A 214 -24.84 -7.69 -17.84
CA LYS A 214 -26.22 -7.16 -17.93
C LYS A 214 -26.30 -5.67 -17.61
N SER A 215 -25.60 -5.22 -16.57
CA SER A 215 -25.63 -3.84 -16.09
C SER A 215 -24.24 -3.42 -15.62
N ARG A 216 -23.94 -2.12 -15.64
CA ARG A 216 -22.61 -1.63 -15.23
C ARG A 216 -22.40 -1.88 -13.73
N ALA A 217 -21.24 -2.42 -13.38
CA ALA A 217 -20.76 -2.50 -12.00
C ALA A 217 -19.28 -2.14 -11.96
N SER A 218 -18.81 -1.55 -10.87
CA SER A 218 -17.41 -1.10 -10.78
C SER A 218 -16.84 -1.33 -9.40
N GLY A 219 -15.54 -1.56 -9.32
CA GLY A 219 -14.79 -1.52 -8.07
C GLY A 219 -14.22 -0.12 -7.82
N LEU A 220 -14.08 0.26 -6.55
CA LEU A 220 -13.21 1.35 -6.15
C LEU A 220 -12.13 0.77 -5.25
N HIS A 221 -10.90 0.77 -5.75
CA HIS A 221 -9.74 0.32 -4.99
C HIS A 221 -9.35 1.40 -3.97
N LEU A 222 -9.36 1.01 -2.71
CA LEU A 222 -8.92 1.80 -1.57
C LEU A 222 -7.69 1.09 -0.98
N PRO A 223 -6.47 1.46 -1.38
CA PRO A 223 -5.27 0.69 -1.08
C PRO A 223 -5.01 0.53 0.41
N ALA A 224 -4.44 -0.60 0.80
CA ALA A 224 -4.06 -0.88 2.18
C ALA A 224 -3.10 0.18 2.76
N SER A 225 -2.20 0.69 1.91
CA SER A 225 -1.27 1.78 2.22
C SER A 225 -1.21 2.73 1.03
N GLU A 226 -1.50 4.02 1.24
CA GLU A 226 -1.38 5.03 0.17
C GLU A 226 0.07 5.21 -0.26
N ASN A 227 1.01 5.31 0.69
CA ASN A 227 2.44 5.37 0.40
C ASN A 227 2.92 4.11 -0.31
N GLY A 228 2.46 2.94 0.13
CA GLY A 228 2.80 1.66 -0.47
C GLY A 228 2.31 1.55 -1.92
N TRP A 229 1.06 1.94 -2.18
CA TRP A 229 0.50 1.98 -3.53
C TRP A 229 1.20 3.00 -4.43
N GLY A 230 1.48 4.20 -3.90
CA GLY A 230 2.30 5.19 -4.59
C GLY A 230 3.69 4.67 -4.93
N SER A 231 4.29 3.89 -4.03
CA SER A 231 5.60 3.26 -4.26
C SER A 231 5.55 2.16 -5.32
N ALA A 232 4.48 1.36 -5.35
CA ALA A 232 4.26 0.36 -6.40
C ALA A 232 4.09 1.00 -7.79
N LEU A 233 3.32 2.09 -7.89
CA LEU A 233 3.23 2.88 -9.11
C LEU A 233 4.60 3.43 -9.52
N ALA A 234 5.35 3.98 -8.56
CA ALA A 234 6.67 4.54 -8.81
C ALA A 234 7.68 3.52 -9.32
N SER A 235 7.71 2.35 -8.70
CA SER A 235 8.49 1.21 -9.16
C SER A 235 8.14 0.84 -10.59
N THR A 236 6.84 0.79 -10.91
CA THR A 236 6.35 0.37 -12.22
C THR A 236 6.85 1.28 -13.33
N TRP A 237 6.74 2.61 -13.19
CA TRP A 237 7.22 3.52 -14.23
C TRP A 237 8.75 3.65 -14.28
N MET A 238 9.48 3.31 -13.19
CA MET A 238 10.94 3.38 -13.16
C MET A 238 11.61 2.12 -13.70
N THR A 239 11.00 0.95 -13.49
CA THR A 239 11.66 -0.34 -13.73
C THR A 239 10.88 -1.26 -14.67
N GLY A 240 9.61 -0.95 -14.94
CA GLY A 240 8.68 -1.86 -15.61
C GLY A 240 7.98 -2.84 -14.67
N PHE A 241 8.36 -2.89 -13.39
CA PHE A 241 7.82 -3.83 -12.40
C PHE A 241 7.39 -3.14 -11.10
N PRO A 242 6.43 -3.71 -10.35
CA PRO A 242 6.05 -3.18 -9.04
C PRO A 242 7.15 -3.42 -7.98
N LEU A 243 6.84 -3.15 -6.71
CA LEU A 243 7.71 -3.49 -5.57
C LEU A 243 8.06 -4.99 -5.54
N ARG A 244 9.01 -5.39 -4.67
CA ARG A 244 9.62 -6.72 -4.68
C ARG A 244 10.39 -6.97 -5.98
N THR A 245 11.18 -5.96 -6.30
CA THR A 245 12.10 -5.97 -7.43
C THR A 245 13.52 -5.85 -6.88
N GLY A 246 14.46 -6.57 -7.49
CA GLY A 246 15.87 -6.53 -7.14
C GLY A 246 16.76 -6.25 -8.33
N PHE A 247 17.97 -5.75 -8.04
CA PHE A 247 18.96 -5.38 -9.05
C PHE A 247 20.25 -6.20 -8.95
N ALA A 248 20.21 -7.39 -8.35
CA ALA A 248 21.40 -8.20 -8.09
C ALA A 248 22.25 -8.48 -9.34
N ARG A 249 21.62 -8.57 -10.53
CA ARG A 249 22.30 -8.76 -11.83
C ARG A 249 22.47 -7.48 -12.65
N GLY A 250 22.30 -6.31 -12.05
CA GLY A 250 22.37 -5.01 -12.73
C GLY A 250 21.17 -4.66 -13.62
N VAL A 251 20.15 -5.51 -13.64
CA VAL A 251 18.87 -5.28 -14.32
C VAL A 251 17.72 -5.54 -13.33
N PRO A 252 16.56 -4.89 -13.48
CA PRO A 252 15.44 -5.13 -12.59
C PRO A 252 14.89 -6.55 -12.79
N GLU A 253 14.84 -7.30 -11.70
CA GLU A 253 14.23 -8.62 -11.63
C GLU A 253 13.04 -8.54 -10.66
N PHE A 254 11.86 -8.84 -11.15
CA PHE A 254 10.67 -8.94 -10.32
C PHE A 254 10.40 -10.40 -9.96
N ASP A 255 10.31 -10.65 -8.66
CA ASP A 255 9.87 -11.92 -8.11
C ASP A 255 9.24 -11.64 -6.74
N PRO A 256 7.90 -11.73 -6.64
CA PRO A 256 7.18 -11.33 -5.44
C PRO A 256 7.43 -12.23 -4.23
N TRP A 257 8.06 -13.40 -4.40
CA TRP A 257 8.45 -14.25 -3.27
C TRP A 257 9.93 -14.06 -2.91
N ARG A 258 10.80 -14.08 -3.92
CA ARG A 258 12.26 -13.96 -3.72
C ARG A 258 12.63 -12.62 -3.11
N TYR A 259 12.06 -11.53 -3.60
CA TYR A 259 12.35 -10.17 -3.16
C TYR A 259 11.36 -9.61 -2.13
N ASP A 260 10.64 -10.50 -1.43
CA ASP A 260 9.98 -10.13 -0.18
C ASP A 260 11.05 -9.80 0.87
N VAL A 261 11.27 -8.51 1.11
CA VAL A 261 12.34 -8.03 2.01
C VAL A 261 12.16 -8.55 3.44
N ALA A 262 10.91 -8.67 3.92
CA ALA A 262 10.65 -9.18 5.27
C ALA A 262 11.08 -10.66 5.38
N ARG A 263 10.78 -11.45 4.35
CA ARG A 263 11.24 -12.85 4.24
C ARG A 263 12.76 -12.93 4.13
N MET A 264 13.40 -12.17 3.24
CA MET A 264 14.86 -12.15 3.07
C MET A 264 15.59 -11.84 4.39
N ILE A 265 15.05 -10.90 5.19
CA ILE A 265 15.58 -10.58 6.52
C ILE A 265 15.36 -11.75 7.50
N ALA A 266 14.16 -12.33 7.52
CA ALA A 266 13.81 -13.43 8.43
C ALA A 266 14.64 -14.70 8.17
N ASP A 267 14.88 -15.02 6.90
CA ASP A 267 15.67 -16.18 6.46
C ASP A 267 17.18 -15.93 6.51
N GLY A 268 17.60 -14.68 6.76
CA GLY A 268 19.00 -14.31 6.94
C GLY A 268 19.79 -14.16 5.64
N GLU A 269 19.10 -13.94 4.51
CA GLU A 269 19.69 -13.73 3.19
C GLU A 269 20.33 -12.34 3.06
N ALA A 270 19.72 -11.35 3.71
CA ALA A 270 20.18 -9.97 3.70
C ALA A 270 21.32 -9.73 4.71
N ASP A 271 22.37 -9.04 4.28
CA ASP A 271 23.50 -8.64 5.14
C ASP A 271 23.46 -7.15 5.55
N LEU A 272 22.65 -6.34 4.87
CA LEU A 272 22.42 -4.94 5.18
C LEU A 272 20.97 -4.54 4.88
N HIS A 273 20.33 -3.86 5.82
CA HIS A 273 18.99 -3.29 5.68
C HIS A 273 19.04 -1.77 5.70
N LEU A 274 18.57 -1.12 4.64
CA LEU A 274 18.26 0.30 4.65
C LEU A 274 16.75 0.46 4.86
N ARG A 275 16.35 1.12 5.95
CA ARG A 275 14.94 1.38 6.24
C ARG A 275 14.65 2.87 6.23
N ILE A 276 13.68 3.26 5.42
CA ILE A 276 13.08 4.59 5.41
C ILE A 276 11.74 4.48 6.12
N SER A 277 11.51 5.31 7.13
CA SER A 277 10.25 5.28 7.88
C SER A 277 9.90 6.68 8.37
N SER A 278 8.62 7.02 8.27
CA SER A 278 8.05 8.22 8.91
C SER A 278 8.04 8.12 10.45
N SER A 279 8.03 6.89 10.99
CA SER A 279 7.89 6.58 12.42
C SER A 279 9.11 5.84 12.98
N ILE A 280 9.35 5.93 14.30
CA ILE A 280 10.39 5.16 14.99
C ILE A 280 10.03 3.67 14.92
N VAL A 281 10.79 2.90 14.14
CA VAL A 281 10.64 1.44 14.08
C VAL A 281 11.66 0.83 15.02
N GLN A 282 11.16 0.14 16.06
CA GLN A 282 12.07 -0.67 16.88
C GLN A 282 12.64 -1.81 16.03
N PRO A 283 13.96 -2.02 16.04
CA PRO A 283 14.54 -3.14 15.32
C PRO A 283 13.96 -4.44 15.87
N GLN A 284 13.49 -5.32 14.99
CA GLN A 284 13.19 -6.70 15.38
C GLN A 284 14.47 -7.32 15.96
N LYS A 285 14.33 -8.17 17.00
CA LYS A 285 15.45 -8.87 17.62
C LYS A 285 16.27 -9.57 16.54
N LYS A 286 17.47 -9.06 16.26
CA LYS A 286 18.35 -9.55 15.21
C LYS A 286 18.78 -10.97 15.55
N LYS A 287 18.43 -11.95 14.70
CA LYS A 287 19.02 -13.30 14.76
C LYS A 287 20.43 -13.32 14.15
N ASN A 288 20.70 -12.43 13.17
CA ASN A 288 21.93 -12.41 12.38
C ASN A 288 22.67 -11.05 12.44
N ARG A 289 23.96 -11.04 12.04
CA ARG A 289 24.85 -9.86 11.97
C ARG A 289 24.52 -8.92 10.79
N MET A 290 23.26 -8.50 10.67
CA MET A 290 22.82 -7.57 9.63
C MET A 290 23.03 -6.11 10.05
N ALA A 291 23.71 -5.32 9.22
CA ALA A 291 23.85 -3.88 9.40
C ALA A 291 22.51 -3.19 9.14
N LEU A 292 22.19 -2.14 9.90
CA LEU A 292 20.97 -1.36 9.72
C LEU A 292 21.34 0.11 9.47
N ILE A 293 20.87 0.67 8.36
CA ILE A 293 20.88 2.09 8.06
C ILE A 293 19.44 2.58 8.19
N ALA A 294 19.18 3.43 9.18
CA ALA A 294 17.84 3.93 9.45
C ALA A 294 17.71 5.41 9.08
N LEU A 295 16.79 5.71 8.17
CA LEU A 295 16.35 7.06 7.83
C LEU A 295 14.96 7.23 8.46
N ALA A 296 14.88 7.96 9.57
CA ALA A 296 13.63 8.13 10.29
C ALA A 296 13.51 9.51 10.93
N LYS A 297 12.29 9.95 11.23
CA LYS A 297 12.06 11.12 12.08
C LYS A 297 12.36 10.76 13.54
N THR A 298 13.50 11.23 14.04
CA THR A 298 13.99 10.91 15.39
C THR A 298 14.91 12.00 15.91
N GLU A 299 14.95 12.15 17.24
CA GLU A 299 15.89 13.01 17.95
C GLU A 299 17.03 12.21 18.59
N GLU A 300 16.98 10.88 18.52
CA GLU A 300 17.94 9.95 19.12
C GLU A 300 18.38 8.87 18.12
N PRO A 301 19.58 8.26 18.30
CA PRO A 301 20.01 7.14 17.47
C PRO A 301 19.10 5.92 17.66
N ILE A 302 18.75 5.25 16.56
CA ILE A 302 17.98 4.01 16.63
C ILE A 302 18.87 2.90 17.18
N ALA A 303 18.44 2.27 18.27
CA ALA A 303 19.20 1.23 18.95
C ALA A 303 19.64 0.11 18.00
N GLY A 304 20.95 -0.16 17.93
CA GLY A 304 21.50 -1.22 17.07
C GLY A 304 21.56 -0.90 15.57
N ALA A 305 21.23 0.34 15.17
CA ALA A 305 21.53 0.84 13.84
C ALA A 305 23.03 1.16 13.72
N ALA A 306 23.63 0.82 12.59
CA ALA A 306 24.99 1.24 12.26
C ALA A 306 25.02 2.72 11.89
N VAL A 307 23.97 3.19 11.21
CA VAL A 307 23.77 4.60 10.85
C VAL A 307 22.33 4.98 11.14
N THR A 308 22.12 6.10 11.80
CA THR A 308 20.82 6.78 11.90
C THR A 308 20.96 8.17 11.29
N ILE A 309 20.06 8.57 10.40
CA ILE A 309 19.99 9.95 9.90
C ILE A 309 18.57 10.45 10.11
N ALA A 310 18.41 11.55 10.84
CA ALA A 310 17.12 12.18 11.03
C ALA A 310 16.61 12.76 9.70
N ILE A 311 15.38 12.41 9.33
CA ILE A 311 14.68 12.95 8.15
C ILE A 311 13.34 13.56 8.54
N GLY A 312 12.85 14.49 7.73
CA GLY A 312 11.51 15.02 7.84
C GLY A 312 10.47 14.01 7.36
N GLU A 313 9.28 14.05 7.98
CA GLU A 313 8.12 13.30 7.53
C GLU A 313 7.47 14.01 6.35
N ALA A 314 7.27 13.28 5.25
CA ALA A 314 6.72 13.82 4.03
C ALA A 314 5.26 14.29 4.22
N GLY A 315 4.95 15.52 3.79
CA GLY A 315 3.62 16.12 4.01
C GLY A 315 3.41 16.68 5.42
N VAL A 316 4.42 16.59 6.29
CA VAL A 316 4.46 17.26 7.59
C VAL A 316 5.59 18.27 7.58
N ASP A 317 6.83 17.81 7.52
CA ASP A 317 8.04 18.62 7.62
C ASP A 317 8.45 19.28 6.30
N HIS A 318 8.06 18.68 5.18
CA HIS A 318 8.34 19.20 3.85
C HIS A 318 7.21 18.85 2.87
N GLU A 319 7.15 19.58 1.77
CA GLU A 319 6.23 19.29 0.66
C GLU A 319 6.48 17.89 0.10
N ALA A 320 5.44 17.24 -0.38
CA ALA A 320 5.52 15.86 -0.83
C ALA A 320 4.57 15.57 -1.99
N VAL A 321 4.91 14.54 -2.76
CA VAL A 321 3.97 13.95 -3.71
C VAL A 321 3.58 12.57 -3.18
N VAL A 322 2.30 12.37 -2.92
CA VAL A 322 1.74 11.14 -2.35
C VAL A 322 0.61 10.61 -3.21
N TYR A 323 0.35 9.30 -3.17
CA TYR A 323 -0.91 8.78 -3.70
C TYR A 323 -2.05 9.21 -2.76
N SER A 324 -3.18 9.60 -3.33
CA SER A 324 -4.37 9.92 -2.54
C SER A 324 -5.58 9.17 -3.08
N SER A 325 -6.11 8.25 -2.28
CA SER A 325 -7.33 7.49 -2.50
C SER A 325 -8.57 8.39 -2.54
N ARG A 326 -8.43 9.66 -2.11
CA ARG A 326 -9.48 10.66 -2.33
C ARG A 326 -9.57 11.12 -3.79
N THR A 327 -8.45 11.13 -4.50
CA THR A 327 -8.38 11.55 -5.91
C THR A 327 -8.24 10.36 -6.85
N GLY A 328 -7.76 9.21 -6.36
CA GLY A 328 -7.42 8.04 -7.15
C GLY A 328 -6.13 8.20 -7.94
N SER A 329 -5.26 9.14 -7.54
CA SER A 329 -4.05 9.50 -8.25
C SER A 329 -3.01 10.12 -7.30
N LEU A 330 -1.85 10.48 -7.86
CA LEU A 330 -0.82 11.25 -7.18
C LEU A 330 -1.28 12.69 -6.96
N ARG A 331 -0.97 13.22 -5.79
CA ARG A 331 -1.29 14.59 -5.38
C ARG A 331 -0.06 15.22 -4.72
N SER A 332 0.24 16.46 -5.12
CA SER A 332 1.16 17.32 -4.38
C SER A 332 0.48 17.85 -3.12
N ILE A 333 1.18 17.78 -2.00
CA ILE A 333 0.72 18.29 -0.71
C ILE A 333 1.78 19.22 -0.11
N ASP A 334 1.30 20.32 0.48
CA ASP A 334 2.15 21.26 1.20
C ASP A 334 2.57 20.68 2.56
N ALA A 335 3.68 21.18 3.09
CA ALA A 335 4.12 20.86 4.44
C ALA A 335 3.11 21.40 5.46
N ARG A 336 2.59 20.54 6.36
CA ARG A 336 1.68 20.97 7.44
C ARG A 336 2.39 21.69 8.59
N ALA A 337 3.66 21.38 8.80
CA ALA A 337 4.51 21.91 9.85
C ALA A 337 5.98 21.85 9.39
N ALA A 338 6.36 22.77 8.50
CA ALA A 338 7.67 22.78 7.87
C ALA A 338 8.81 22.77 8.91
N SER A 339 9.86 21.98 8.66
CA SER A 339 11.05 21.92 9.51
C SER A 339 12.34 21.92 8.69
N GLU A 340 13.47 22.08 9.38
CA GLU A 340 14.81 22.07 8.78
C GLU A 340 15.36 20.64 8.56
N LEU A 341 14.55 19.60 8.84
CA LEU A 341 14.96 18.22 8.61
C LEU A 341 14.97 17.91 7.12
N PRO A 342 16.02 17.25 6.60
CA PRO A 342 16.09 16.91 5.18
C PRO A 342 15.06 15.83 4.83
N SER A 343 14.55 15.86 3.61
CA SER A 343 13.71 14.76 3.11
C SER A 343 14.51 13.47 2.95
N ALA A 344 13.82 12.32 2.98
CA ALA A 344 14.42 11.03 2.64
C ALA A 344 15.12 11.08 1.27
N ALA A 345 14.48 11.72 0.28
CA ALA A 345 15.02 11.85 -1.06
C ALA A 345 16.34 12.63 -1.11
N THR A 346 16.51 13.65 -0.27
CA THR A 346 17.75 14.43 -0.16
C THR A 346 18.86 13.57 0.44
N VAL A 347 18.59 12.88 1.56
CA VAL A 347 19.58 12.02 2.23
C VAL A 347 20.00 10.86 1.34
N ILE A 348 19.06 10.19 0.67
CA ILE A 348 19.36 9.06 -0.22
C ILE A 348 20.21 9.50 -1.41
N ARG A 349 19.94 10.68 -1.98
CA ARG A 349 20.77 11.23 -3.06
C ARG A 349 22.19 11.56 -2.60
N LEU A 350 22.34 12.05 -1.37
CA LEU A 350 23.65 12.27 -0.75
C LEU A 350 24.40 10.96 -0.52
N VAL A 351 23.72 9.91 -0.04
CA VAL A 351 24.31 8.56 0.05
C VAL A 351 24.73 8.08 -1.34
N ALA A 352 23.85 8.21 -2.34
CA ALA A 352 24.12 7.80 -3.71
C ALA A 352 25.28 8.55 -4.36
N SER A 353 25.58 9.80 -3.96
CA SER A 353 26.76 10.53 -4.45
C SER A 353 28.09 10.02 -3.89
N HIS A 354 28.06 9.25 -2.80
CA HIS A 354 29.23 8.62 -2.19
C HIS A 354 29.40 7.15 -2.60
N VAL A 355 28.42 6.54 -3.25
CA VAL A 355 28.57 5.22 -3.87
C VAL A 355 29.43 5.37 -5.12
N SER A 356 30.56 4.67 -5.17
CA SER A 356 31.50 4.75 -6.30
C SER A 356 30.82 4.27 -7.59
N ALA A 357 30.98 5.02 -8.69
CA ALA A 357 30.45 4.64 -10.00
C ALA A 357 31.04 3.32 -10.54
N GLU A 358 32.17 2.88 -9.97
CA GLU A 358 32.92 1.67 -10.31
C GLU A 358 32.79 0.55 -9.27
N ALA A 359 31.80 0.60 -8.37
CA ALA A 359 31.47 -0.58 -7.57
C ALA A 359 30.94 -1.66 -8.52
N ALA A 360 31.86 -2.42 -9.12
CA ALA A 360 31.58 -3.51 -10.02
C ALA A 360 30.51 -4.37 -9.36
N LEU A 361 29.35 -4.46 -10.02
CA LEU A 361 28.32 -5.42 -9.66
C LEU A 361 29.03 -6.75 -9.40
N PRO A 362 28.97 -7.31 -8.17
CA PRO A 362 29.64 -8.56 -7.88
C PRO A 362 29.12 -9.58 -8.89
N CYS A 363 30.03 -10.06 -9.74
CA CYS A 363 29.76 -11.00 -10.81
C CYS A 363 29.28 -12.34 -10.26
#